data_AF-A0A4V3G7N2-F1
#
_entry.id   AF-A0A4V3G7N2-F1
#
_cell.length_a   1.000
_cell.length_b   1.000
_cell.length_c   1.000
_cell.angle_alpha   90.00
_cell.angle_beta   90.00
_cell.angle_gamma   90.00
#
_symmetry.space_group_name_H-M   'P 1'
#
loop_
_entity.id
_entity.type
_entity.pdbx_description
1 polymer ?
#
loop_
_entity_poly.entity_id
_entity_poly.type
_entity_poly.pdbx_seq_one_letter_code
_entity_poly.pdbx_strand_id
1 'polypeptide(L)'
;MSTTPLPAKASLSQLRARAKDLRKAVAKGRPDAIERARTHHPAYDEEGFTLRDAQLTIAREYGLASWPELMEKVATELVEGRELHRYFGVELNNETWDLLEQIDETSPRLDQERILYGAYAACLHWLEAGNEANHARGEHLIARVALRIGRVEIGLQHARRCLELVETHREQMGDWDEPFAREALARALAATGQTAAARVELERVRELAKLISSDGDRQVLEEELAKEPWFGLPS
;
A
#
# COMPACT_ATOMS: atom_id res chain seq x y z
N MET A 1 31.92 11.53 23.00
CA MET A 1 31.12 10.30 22.80
C MET A 1 30.88 10.15 21.32
N SER A 2 31.25 9.02 20.72
CA SER A 2 30.86 8.73 19.34
C SER A 2 29.37 8.41 19.34
N THR A 3 28.58 9.14 18.57
CA THR A 3 27.14 8.89 18.41
C THR A 3 26.94 8.16 17.09
N THR A 4 26.21 7.05 17.13
CA THR A 4 25.81 6.35 15.90
C THR A 4 24.54 7.03 15.40
N PRO A 5 24.42 7.40 14.10
CA PRO A 5 23.15 7.88 13.58
C PRO A 5 22.08 6.77 13.68
N LEU A 6 20.83 7.17 13.90
CA LEU A 6 19.72 6.22 13.88
C LEU A 6 19.64 5.53 12.52
N PRO A 7 19.54 4.20 12.46
CA PRO A 7 19.34 3.50 11.19
C PRO A 7 18.03 3.92 10.55
N ALA A 8 18.02 4.11 9.23
CA ALA A 8 16.82 4.49 8.45
C ALA A 8 15.67 3.46 8.49
N LYS A 9 15.84 2.32 9.17
CA LYS A 9 14.81 1.28 9.37
C LYS A 9 14.70 0.89 10.85
N ALA A 10 15.03 1.79 11.77
CA ALA A 10 14.93 1.52 13.20
C ALA A 10 13.49 1.17 13.58
N SER A 11 13.28 -0.02 14.17
CA SER A 11 11.96 -0.48 14.60
C SER A 11 11.84 -0.47 16.12
N LEU A 12 10.71 0.01 16.63
CA LEU A 12 10.44 0.05 18.08
C LEU A 12 10.46 -1.36 18.72
N SER A 13 9.99 -2.39 18.02
CA SER A 13 10.01 -3.77 18.52
C SER A 13 11.46 -4.29 18.64
N GLN A 14 12.28 -4.03 17.62
CA GLN A 14 13.69 -4.41 17.60
C GLN A 14 14.51 -3.65 18.66
N LEU A 15 14.26 -2.35 18.85
CA LEU A 15 14.93 -1.56 19.89
C LEU A 15 14.58 -2.06 21.31
N ARG A 16 13.31 -2.40 21.55
CA ARG A 16 12.89 -3.02 22.83
C ARG A 16 13.53 -4.40 23.04
N ALA A 17 13.66 -5.21 21.99
CA ALA A 17 14.36 -6.49 22.05
C ALA A 17 15.84 -6.30 22.38
N ARG A 18 16.53 -5.38 21.67
CA ARG A 18 17.94 -5.03 21.94
C ARG A 18 18.18 -4.55 23.37
N ALA A 19 17.26 -3.79 23.97
CA ALA A 19 17.37 -3.37 25.38
C ALA A 19 17.32 -4.57 26.34
N LYS A 20 16.42 -5.52 26.09
CA LYS A 20 16.33 -6.76 26.89
C LYS A 20 17.58 -7.61 26.73
N ASP A 21 18.12 -7.71 25.52
CA ASP A 21 19.31 -8.51 25.25
C ASP A 21 20.57 -7.88 25.84
N LEU A 22 20.72 -6.55 25.77
CA LEU A 22 21.80 -5.82 26.42
C LEU A 22 21.79 -6.04 27.94
N ARG A 23 20.62 -5.92 28.59
CA ARG A 23 20.48 -6.20 30.02
C ARG A 23 20.91 -7.63 30.35
N LYS A 24 20.43 -8.62 29.59
CA LYS A 24 20.80 -10.04 29.80
C LYS A 24 22.30 -10.28 29.60
N ALA A 25 22.93 -9.60 28.64
CA ALA A 25 24.35 -9.75 28.36
C ALA A 25 25.21 -9.14 29.49
N VAL A 26 24.85 -7.96 30.00
CA VAL A 26 25.50 -7.36 31.18
C VAL A 26 25.35 -8.27 32.41
N ALA A 27 24.16 -8.78 32.68
CA ALA A 27 23.93 -9.72 33.79
C ALA A 27 24.73 -11.04 33.67
N LYS A 28 25.19 -11.39 32.46
CA LYS A 28 26.05 -12.55 32.19
C LYS A 28 27.55 -12.22 32.18
N GLY A 29 27.94 -10.99 32.53
CA GLY A 29 29.33 -10.57 32.56
C GLY A 29 29.98 -10.46 31.18
N ARG A 30 29.20 -10.22 30.11
CA ARG A 30 29.73 -10.13 28.74
C ARG A 30 30.57 -8.85 28.58
N PRO A 31 31.89 -8.95 28.28
CA PRO A 31 32.77 -7.78 28.26
C PRO A 31 32.35 -6.69 27.27
N ASP A 32 31.87 -7.10 26.09
CA ASP A 32 31.38 -6.22 25.03
C ASP A 32 30.12 -5.43 25.44
N ALA A 33 29.22 -6.08 26.18
CA ALA A 33 28.01 -5.45 26.68
C ALA A 33 28.30 -4.47 27.83
N ILE A 34 29.22 -4.82 28.72
CA ILE A 34 29.68 -3.97 29.83
C ILE A 34 30.35 -2.71 29.28
N GLU A 35 31.25 -2.84 28.32
CA GLU A 35 31.94 -1.70 27.71
C GLU A 35 30.96 -0.74 27.01
N ARG A 36 30.00 -1.29 26.27
CA ARG A 36 28.93 -0.50 25.64
C ARG A 36 28.09 0.24 26.69
N ALA A 37 27.75 -0.41 27.80
CA ALA A 37 27.01 0.23 28.89
C ALA A 37 27.82 1.35 29.56
N ARG A 38 29.10 1.12 29.88
CA ARG A 38 30.01 2.12 30.46
C ARG A 38 30.21 3.33 29.53
N THR A 39 30.30 3.09 28.23
CA THR A 39 30.53 4.14 27.24
C THR A 39 29.37 5.13 27.15
N HIS A 40 28.12 4.64 27.22
CA HIS A 40 26.92 5.47 26.95
C HIS A 40 26.07 5.80 28.18
N HIS A 41 26.18 5.05 29.28
CA HIS A 41 25.39 5.28 30.49
C HIS A 41 26.12 6.22 31.49
N PRO A 42 25.48 7.30 31.99
CA PRO A 42 26.15 8.33 32.79
C PRO A 42 26.57 7.87 34.18
N ALA A 43 25.84 6.90 34.75
CA ALA A 43 26.04 6.39 36.10
C ALA A 43 25.92 4.86 36.04
N TYR A 44 26.77 4.24 35.21
CA TYR A 44 26.76 2.79 35.05
C TYR A 44 27.08 2.10 36.39
N ASP A 45 26.20 1.20 36.80
CA ASP A 45 26.41 0.28 37.91
C ASP A 45 26.16 -1.14 37.38
N GLU A 46 27.16 -2.01 37.55
CA GLU A 46 27.16 -3.37 37.04
C GLU A 46 26.24 -4.28 37.86
N GLU A 47 26.19 -4.11 39.18
CA GLU A 47 25.36 -4.91 40.09
C GLU A 47 23.89 -4.50 40.03
N GLY A 48 23.61 -3.23 39.71
CA GLY A 48 22.28 -2.63 39.62
C GLY A 48 21.68 -2.49 38.22
N PHE A 49 22.30 -3.01 37.15
CA PHE A 49 21.92 -2.68 35.76
C PHE A 49 20.51 -3.17 35.37
N THR A 50 19.55 -2.25 35.32
CA THR A 50 18.13 -2.52 35.05
C THR A 50 17.78 -2.46 33.56
N LEU A 51 16.52 -2.79 33.22
CA LEU A 51 16.01 -2.59 31.86
C LEU A 51 15.98 -1.10 31.47
N ARG A 52 15.71 -0.21 32.44
CA ARG A 52 15.69 1.24 32.22
C ARG A 52 17.09 1.74 31.87
N ASP A 53 18.11 1.20 32.51
CA ASP A 53 19.51 1.55 32.24
C ASP A 53 19.92 1.08 30.84
N ALA A 54 19.53 -0.15 30.46
CA ALA A 54 19.74 -0.66 29.10
C ALA A 54 19.03 0.18 28.02
N GLN A 55 17.81 0.65 28.30
CA GLN A 55 17.08 1.57 27.41
C GLN A 55 17.77 2.93 27.30
N LEU A 56 18.26 3.48 28.41
CA LEU A 56 19.00 4.74 28.42
C LEU A 56 20.34 4.64 27.68
N THR A 57 21.08 3.54 27.85
CA THR A 57 22.31 3.26 27.09
C THR A 57 22.05 3.30 25.58
N ILE A 58 20.97 2.64 25.11
CA ILE A 58 20.63 2.62 23.68
C ILE A 58 20.20 4.01 23.18
N ALA A 59 19.41 4.77 23.94
CA ALA A 59 19.05 6.14 23.55
C ALA A 59 20.28 7.02 23.36
N ARG A 60 21.23 6.94 24.30
CA ARG A 60 22.46 7.74 24.26
C ARG A 60 23.47 7.29 23.21
N GLU A 61 23.47 6.02 22.83
CA GLU A 61 24.22 5.51 21.67
C GLU A 61 23.81 6.23 20.37
N TYR A 62 22.52 6.56 20.26
CA TYR A 62 21.94 7.32 19.16
C TYR A 62 21.98 8.85 19.35
N GLY A 63 22.64 9.33 20.41
CA GLY A 63 22.75 10.76 20.71
C GLY A 63 21.49 11.38 21.33
N LEU A 64 20.56 10.57 21.83
CA LEU A 64 19.32 11.05 22.46
C LEU A 64 19.39 10.98 23.98
N ALA A 65 18.78 11.92 24.67
CA ALA A 65 18.94 12.08 26.11
C ALA A 65 18.12 11.05 26.90
N SER A 66 17.04 10.51 26.30
CA SER A 66 16.14 9.59 26.98
C SER A 66 15.51 8.53 26.08
N TRP A 67 15.00 7.45 26.69
CA TRP A 67 14.25 6.43 25.98
C TRP A 67 12.94 6.96 25.38
N PRO A 68 12.10 7.77 26.08
CA PRO A 68 10.94 8.41 25.47
C PRO A 68 11.29 9.26 24.24
N GLU A 69 12.37 10.04 24.29
CA GLU A 69 12.85 10.84 23.15
C GLU A 69 13.29 9.96 21.97
N LEU A 70 13.96 8.82 22.23
CA LEU A 70 14.25 7.82 21.20
C LEU A 70 12.97 7.21 20.60
N MET A 71 12.00 6.87 21.44
CA MET A 71 10.72 6.32 21.00
C MET A 71 9.95 7.32 20.14
N GLU A 72 9.89 8.59 20.58
CA GLU A 72 9.26 9.69 19.87
C GLU A 72 9.96 9.97 18.54
N LYS A 73 11.30 10.10 18.55
CA LYS A 73 12.09 10.30 17.33
C LYS A 73 11.93 9.15 16.34
N VAL A 74 11.92 7.89 16.79
CA VAL A 74 11.67 6.75 15.88
C VAL A 74 10.22 6.73 15.39
N ALA A 75 9.24 6.99 16.26
CA ALA A 75 7.83 7.03 15.86
C ALA A 75 7.52 8.19 14.88
N THR A 76 8.23 9.31 14.99
CA THR A 76 8.04 10.51 14.17
C THR A 76 8.89 10.50 12.90
N GLU A 77 10.11 9.98 12.95
CA GLU A 77 11.02 9.96 11.80
C GLU A 77 10.90 8.67 10.96
N LEU A 78 10.46 7.52 11.52
CA LEU A 78 10.59 6.21 10.86
C LEU A 78 9.50 5.16 11.26
N VAL A 79 8.48 5.04 10.40
CA VAL A 79 7.82 3.75 10.04
C VAL A 79 6.97 3.03 11.10
N GLU A 80 5.73 3.52 11.28
CA GLU A 80 4.54 2.66 11.48
C GLU A 80 3.43 3.06 10.49
N GLY A 81 3.27 4.35 10.18
CA GLY A 81 2.25 4.83 9.23
C GLY A 81 2.36 4.22 7.83
N ARG A 82 3.52 4.37 7.14
CA ARG A 82 3.63 3.93 5.73
C ARG A 82 3.48 2.42 5.54
N GLU A 83 4.01 1.61 6.45
CA GLU A 83 3.85 0.15 6.37
C GLU A 83 2.41 -0.27 6.72
N LEU A 84 1.72 0.44 7.63
CA LEU A 84 0.30 0.23 7.87
C LEU A 84 -0.55 0.66 6.66
N HIS A 85 -0.26 1.81 6.06
CA HIS A 85 -0.92 2.22 4.82
C HIS A 85 -0.68 1.21 3.70
N ARG A 86 0.55 0.69 3.55
CA ARG A 86 0.83 -0.37 2.59
C ARG A 86 0.04 -1.65 2.90
N TYR A 87 0.01 -2.08 4.16
CA TYR A 87 -0.76 -3.25 4.60
C TYR A 87 -2.24 -3.09 4.27
N PHE A 88 -2.87 -1.99 4.71
CA PHE A 88 -4.29 -1.75 4.44
C PHE A 88 -4.57 -1.56 2.95
N GLY A 89 -3.67 -0.92 2.20
CA GLY A 89 -3.78 -0.79 0.75
C GLY A 89 -3.81 -2.15 0.04
N VAL A 90 -2.99 -3.11 0.48
CA VAL A 90 -2.99 -4.49 -0.05
C VAL A 90 -4.25 -5.24 0.37
N GLU A 91 -4.54 -5.31 1.67
CA GLU A 91 -5.65 -6.10 2.21
C GLU A 91 -7.00 -5.64 1.65
N LEU A 92 -7.27 -4.33 1.69
CA LEU A 92 -8.54 -3.78 1.19
C LEU A 92 -8.66 -3.93 -0.32
N ASN A 93 -7.56 -3.79 -1.08
CA ASN A 93 -7.59 -4.01 -2.53
C ASN A 93 -7.99 -5.46 -2.84
N ASN A 94 -7.34 -6.43 -2.20
CA ASN A 94 -7.59 -7.84 -2.45
C ASN A 94 -9.00 -8.25 -2.00
N GLU A 95 -9.43 -7.86 -0.79
CA GLU A 95 -10.79 -8.12 -0.30
C GLU A 95 -11.84 -7.52 -1.25
N THR A 96 -11.61 -6.31 -1.76
CA THR A 96 -12.54 -5.66 -2.68
C THR A 96 -12.65 -6.41 -4.01
N TRP A 97 -11.53 -6.91 -4.56
CA TRP A 97 -11.55 -7.74 -5.78
C TRP A 97 -12.28 -9.07 -5.55
N ASP A 98 -12.03 -9.75 -4.43
CA ASP A 98 -12.70 -11.00 -4.08
C ASP A 98 -14.23 -10.83 -3.95
N LEU A 99 -14.67 -9.69 -3.41
CA LEU A 99 -16.09 -9.36 -3.25
C LEU A 99 -16.74 -8.87 -4.55
N LEU A 100 -15.99 -8.27 -5.46
CA LEU A 100 -16.51 -7.68 -6.70
C LEU A 100 -17.26 -8.71 -7.55
N GLU A 101 -16.78 -9.96 -7.57
CA GLU A 101 -17.41 -11.05 -8.33
C GLU A 101 -18.76 -11.47 -7.77
N GLN A 102 -19.00 -11.22 -6.48
CA GLN A 102 -20.15 -11.69 -5.72
C GLN A 102 -21.24 -10.64 -5.55
N ILE A 103 -21.02 -9.42 -6.06
CA ILE A 103 -21.93 -8.29 -5.90
C ILE A 103 -22.39 -7.76 -7.26
N ASP A 104 -23.57 -7.16 -7.29
CA ASP A 104 -24.12 -6.42 -8.41
C ASP A 104 -25.07 -5.30 -7.95
N GLU A 105 -25.72 -4.62 -8.91
CA GLU A 105 -26.69 -3.55 -8.67
C GLU A 105 -27.95 -3.98 -7.90
N THR A 106 -28.25 -5.27 -7.84
CA THR A 106 -29.43 -5.83 -7.15
C THR A 106 -29.13 -6.24 -5.70
N SER A 107 -27.85 -6.30 -5.34
CA SER A 107 -27.38 -6.68 -4.01
C SER A 107 -27.85 -5.68 -2.94
N PRO A 108 -27.93 -6.07 -1.65
CA PRO A 108 -28.35 -5.15 -0.59
C PRO A 108 -27.52 -3.88 -0.56
N ARG A 109 -28.17 -2.73 -0.34
CA ARG A 109 -27.53 -1.41 -0.36
C ARG A 109 -26.31 -1.32 0.56
N LEU A 110 -26.37 -1.94 1.74
CA LEU A 110 -25.27 -1.95 2.70
C LEU A 110 -24.02 -2.63 2.12
N ASP A 111 -24.20 -3.71 1.36
CA ASP A 111 -23.10 -4.45 0.73
C ASP A 111 -22.50 -3.62 -0.42
N GLN A 112 -23.36 -2.95 -1.21
CA GLN A 112 -22.92 -2.02 -2.27
C GLN A 112 -22.09 -0.86 -1.69
N GLU A 113 -22.53 -0.29 -0.58
CA GLU A 113 -21.81 0.79 0.11
C GLU A 113 -20.48 0.29 0.68
N ARG A 114 -20.46 -0.90 1.32
CA ARG A 114 -19.25 -1.48 1.89
C ARG A 114 -18.16 -1.71 0.86
N ILE A 115 -18.48 -2.32 -0.28
CA ILE A 115 -17.46 -2.58 -1.31
C ILE A 115 -16.92 -1.27 -1.90
N LEU A 116 -17.78 -0.26 -2.09
CA LEU A 116 -17.34 1.04 -2.59
C LEU A 116 -16.44 1.76 -1.57
N TYR A 117 -16.76 1.68 -0.28
CA TYR A 117 -15.88 2.18 0.78
C TYR A 117 -14.52 1.46 0.81
N GLY A 118 -14.51 0.14 0.61
CA GLY A 118 -13.29 -0.65 0.50
C GLY A 118 -12.38 -0.17 -0.63
N ALA A 119 -12.94 0.04 -1.83
CA ALA A 119 -12.21 0.57 -2.99
C ALA A 119 -11.59 1.96 -2.72
N TYR A 120 -12.39 2.88 -2.16
CA TYR A 120 -11.88 4.22 -1.82
C TYR A 120 -10.81 4.18 -0.74
N ALA A 121 -10.99 3.36 0.30
CA ALA A 121 -10.00 3.20 1.36
C ALA A 121 -8.69 2.61 0.82
N ALA A 122 -8.76 1.59 -0.04
CA ALA A 122 -7.58 1.04 -0.70
C ALA A 122 -6.83 2.11 -1.50
N CYS A 123 -7.54 2.91 -2.32
CA CYS A 123 -6.96 4.01 -3.09
C CYS A 123 -6.30 5.05 -2.18
N LEU A 124 -6.98 5.48 -1.10
CA LEU A 124 -6.43 6.42 -0.12
C LEU A 124 -5.14 5.89 0.52
N HIS A 125 -5.10 4.62 0.90
CA HIS A 125 -3.89 4.01 1.45
C HIS A 125 -2.75 3.95 0.43
N TRP A 126 -3.05 3.78 -0.85
CA TRP A 126 -2.04 3.87 -1.92
C TRP A 126 -1.51 5.28 -2.15
N LEU A 127 -2.32 6.33 -1.95
CA LEU A 127 -1.82 7.71 -2.00
C LEU A 127 -0.75 7.98 -0.92
N GLU A 128 -0.85 7.30 0.22
CA GLU A 128 0.08 7.47 1.35
C GLU A 128 1.34 6.58 1.24
N ALA A 129 1.19 5.37 0.71
CA ALA A 129 2.26 4.36 0.72
C ALA A 129 2.82 3.96 -0.66
N GLY A 130 2.06 4.18 -1.73
CA GLY A 130 2.36 3.75 -3.09
C GLY A 130 3.02 4.81 -3.95
N ASN A 131 2.99 4.56 -5.26
CA ASN A 131 3.40 5.49 -6.31
C ASN A 131 2.24 5.80 -7.27
N GLU A 132 2.49 6.50 -8.37
CA GLU A 132 1.45 6.87 -9.33
C GLU A 132 0.76 5.67 -9.99
N ALA A 133 1.46 4.55 -10.17
CA ALA A 133 0.86 3.31 -10.65
C ALA A 133 -0.10 2.71 -9.61
N ASN A 134 0.23 2.79 -8.31
CA ASN A 134 -0.70 2.38 -7.26
C ASN A 134 -1.94 3.28 -7.23
N HIS A 135 -1.80 4.59 -7.43
CA HIS A 135 -2.94 5.50 -7.54
C HIS A 135 -3.82 5.12 -8.73
N ALA A 136 -3.24 4.96 -9.92
CA ALA A 136 -3.98 4.56 -11.13
C ALA A 136 -4.76 3.24 -10.93
N ARG A 137 -4.15 2.24 -10.28
CA ARG A 137 -4.80 0.96 -9.96
C ARG A 137 -5.93 1.10 -8.94
N GLY A 138 -5.80 2.01 -7.97
CA GLY A 138 -6.87 2.36 -7.04
C GLY A 138 -8.07 3.01 -7.76
N GLU A 139 -7.80 3.93 -8.68
CA GLU A 139 -8.83 4.55 -9.54
C GLU A 139 -9.54 3.50 -10.42
N HIS A 140 -8.79 2.56 -10.99
CA HIS A 140 -9.34 1.42 -11.73
C HIS A 140 -10.29 0.58 -10.88
N LEU A 141 -9.88 0.22 -9.65
CA LEU A 141 -10.72 -0.55 -8.72
C LEU A 141 -12.02 0.18 -8.38
N ILE A 142 -11.96 1.48 -8.08
CA ILE A 142 -13.16 2.30 -7.80
C ILE A 142 -14.08 2.30 -9.02
N ALA A 143 -13.52 2.48 -10.23
CA ALA A 143 -14.31 2.48 -11.46
C ALA A 143 -15.04 1.14 -11.66
N ARG A 144 -14.33 0.02 -11.52
CA ARG A 144 -14.88 -1.34 -11.68
C ARG A 144 -15.97 -1.64 -10.65
N VAL A 145 -15.73 -1.31 -9.38
CA VAL A 145 -16.74 -1.46 -8.30
C VAL A 145 -17.96 -0.61 -8.60
N ALA A 146 -17.79 0.68 -8.89
CA ALA A 146 -18.90 1.61 -9.14
C ALA A 146 -19.77 1.15 -10.30
N LEU A 147 -19.18 0.69 -11.41
CA LEU A 147 -19.92 0.15 -12.54
C LEU A 147 -20.68 -1.13 -12.18
N ARG A 148 -20.07 -2.03 -11.41
CA ARG A 148 -20.69 -3.30 -10.97
C ARG A 148 -21.95 -3.09 -10.14
N ILE A 149 -21.99 -2.04 -9.31
CA ILE A 149 -23.15 -1.69 -8.46
C ILE A 149 -24.08 -0.62 -9.08
N GLY A 150 -23.94 -0.35 -10.39
CA GLY A 150 -24.82 0.56 -11.13
C GLY A 150 -24.59 2.06 -10.83
N ARG A 151 -23.46 2.46 -10.25
CA ARG A 151 -23.07 3.87 -10.01
C ARG A 151 -22.27 4.41 -11.20
N VAL A 152 -22.95 4.51 -12.33
CA VAL A 152 -22.34 4.80 -13.65
C VAL A 152 -21.51 6.09 -13.68
N GLU A 153 -22.02 7.19 -13.12
CA GLU A 153 -21.31 8.48 -13.13
C GLU A 153 -19.98 8.42 -12.38
N ILE A 154 -19.98 7.76 -11.21
CA ILE A 154 -18.77 7.52 -10.42
C ILE A 154 -17.79 6.65 -11.21
N GLY A 155 -18.30 5.58 -11.84
CA GLY A 155 -17.51 4.69 -12.69
C GLY A 155 -16.78 5.44 -13.80
N LEU A 156 -17.47 6.31 -14.53
CA LEU A 156 -16.88 7.12 -15.61
C LEU A 156 -15.85 8.12 -15.10
N GLN A 157 -16.13 8.79 -13.98
CA GLN A 157 -15.20 9.75 -13.39
C GLN A 157 -13.85 9.07 -13.06
N HIS A 158 -13.89 7.94 -12.36
CA HIS A 158 -12.69 7.23 -11.92
C HIS A 158 -11.99 6.52 -13.08
N ALA A 159 -12.72 5.99 -14.07
CA ALA A 159 -12.10 5.40 -15.26
C ALA A 159 -11.29 6.43 -16.07
N ARG A 160 -11.82 7.65 -16.23
CA ARG A 160 -11.09 8.76 -16.87
C ARG A 160 -9.85 9.15 -16.08
N ARG A 161 -9.97 9.26 -14.76
CA ARG A 161 -8.84 9.59 -13.89
C ARG A 161 -7.74 8.52 -13.92
N CYS A 162 -8.13 7.25 -13.95
CA CYS A 162 -7.21 6.14 -14.12
C CYS A 162 -6.40 6.28 -15.41
N LEU A 163 -7.07 6.46 -16.56
CA LEU A 163 -6.37 6.61 -17.84
C LEU A 163 -5.47 7.85 -17.87
N GLU A 164 -5.93 8.98 -17.32
CA GLU A 164 -5.13 10.20 -17.21
C GLU A 164 -3.81 9.96 -16.44
N LEU A 165 -3.87 9.28 -15.29
CA LEU A 165 -2.69 8.94 -14.49
C LEU A 165 -1.74 8.01 -15.26
N VAL A 166 -2.27 6.98 -15.92
CA VAL A 166 -1.47 6.04 -16.73
C VAL A 166 -0.76 6.76 -17.88
N GLU A 167 -1.46 7.64 -18.59
CA GLU A 167 -0.89 8.37 -19.72
C GLU A 167 0.11 9.45 -19.28
N THR A 168 -0.10 10.07 -18.12
CA THR A 168 0.77 11.11 -17.56
C THR A 168 2.05 10.53 -16.96
N HIS A 169 1.98 9.35 -16.33
CA HIS A 169 3.07 8.78 -15.54
C HIS A 169 3.61 7.46 -16.14
N ARG A 170 3.65 7.35 -17.47
CA ARG A 170 4.04 6.11 -18.21
C ARG A 170 5.32 5.44 -17.71
N GLU A 171 6.31 6.19 -17.26
CA GLU A 171 7.58 5.65 -16.75
C GLU A 171 7.43 4.81 -15.46
N GLN A 172 6.33 4.99 -14.72
CA GLN A 172 6.02 4.25 -13.50
C GLN A 172 5.07 3.06 -13.74
N MET A 173 4.57 2.91 -14.97
CA MET A 173 3.53 1.93 -15.33
C MET A 173 4.15 0.64 -15.84
N GLY A 174 3.49 -0.48 -15.55
CA GLY A 174 3.69 -1.74 -16.25
C GLY A 174 3.07 -1.71 -17.65
N ASP A 175 3.48 -2.62 -18.53
CA ASP A 175 2.91 -2.76 -19.87
C ASP A 175 1.43 -3.22 -19.84
N TRP A 176 0.95 -3.70 -18.69
CA TRP A 176 -0.45 -4.06 -18.44
C TRP A 176 -1.34 -2.91 -17.94
N ASP A 177 -0.80 -1.81 -17.38
CA ASP A 177 -1.63 -0.79 -16.73
C ASP A 177 -2.51 0.00 -17.73
N GLU A 178 -1.98 0.34 -18.92
CA GLU A 178 -2.76 1.04 -19.97
C GLU A 178 -3.92 0.19 -20.51
N PRO A 179 -3.74 -1.10 -20.87
CA PRO A 179 -4.86 -1.98 -21.19
C PRO A 179 -5.99 -1.98 -20.14
N PHE A 180 -5.67 -2.11 -18.85
CA PHE A 180 -6.69 -2.11 -17.79
C PHE A 180 -7.38 -0.75 -17.61
N ALA A 181 -6.64 0.36 -17.71
CA ALA A 181 -7.25 1.69 -17.64
C ALA A 181 -8.25 1.93 -18.79
N ARG A 182 -7.89 1.49 -20.01
CA ARG A 182 -8.77 1.59 -21.18
C ARG A 182 -9.95 0.64 -21.11
N GLU A 183 -9.76 -0.54 -20.52
CA GLU A 183 -10.84 -1.51 -20.25
C GLU A 183 -11.93 -0.89 -19.36
N ALA A 184 -11.54 -0.28 -18.23
CA ALA A 184 -12.48 0.38 -17.35
C ALA A 184 -13.19 1.56 -18.05
N LEU A 185 -12.47 2.34 -18.86
CA LEU A 185 -13.06 3.44 -19.63
C LEU A 185 -14.04 2.94 -20.69
N ALA A 186 -13.73 1.86 -21.40
CA ALA A 186 -14.61 1.25 -22.38
C ALA A 186 -15.95 0.84 -21.73
N ARG A 187 -15.90 0.16 -20.58
CA ARG A 187 -17.10 -0.21 -19.82
C ARG A 187 -17.90 1.01 -19.37
N ALA A 188 -17.23 2.01 -18.80
CA ALA A 188 -17.91 3.20 -18.32
C ALA A 188 -18.59 3.98 -19.46
N LEU A 189 -17.93 4.11 -20.61
CA LEU A 189 -18.51 4.71 -21.80
C LEU A 189 -19.72 3.90 -22.28
N ALA A 190 -19.63 2.57 -22.32
CA ALA A 190 -20.76 1.71 -22.68
C ALA A 190 -21.95 1.89 -21.72
N ALA A 191 -21.70 1.95 -20.41
CA ALA A 191 -22.72 2.20 -19.38
C ALA A 191 -23.45 3.54 -19.55
N THR A 192 -22.77 4.55 -20.11
CA THR A 192 -23.38 5.86 -20.42
C THR A 192 -24.10 5.90 -21.78
N GLY A 193 -24.11 4.80 -22.54
CA GLY A 193 -24.64 4.74 -23.90
C GLY A 193 -23.71 5.29 -24.99
N GLN A 194 -22.47 5.66 -24.65
CA GLN A 194 -21.45 6.14 -25.60
C GLN A 194 -20.77 4.97 -26.34
N THR A 195 -21.57 4.09 -26.95
CA THR A 195 -21.12 2.79 -27.49
C THR A 195 -20.04 2.92 -28.56
N ALA A 196 -20.06 3.98 -29.39
CA ALA A 196 -19.03 4.17 -30.41
C ALA A 196 -17.66 4.46 -29.80
N ALA A 197 -17.60 5.34 -28.79
CA ALA A 197 -16.36 5.64 -28.07
C ALA A 197 -15.89 4.42 -27.26
N ALA A 198 -16.82 3.68 -26.64
CA ALA A 198 -16.52 2.45 -25.93
C ALA A 198 -15.83 1.40 -26.82
N ARG A 199 -16.29 1.23 -28.08
CA ARG A 199 -15.64 0.34 -29.05
C ARG A 199 -14.21 0.75 -29.38
N VAL A 200 -13.97 2.06 -29.53
CA VAL A 200 -12.62 2.57 -29.81
C VAL A 200 -11.66 2.21 -28.69
N GLU A 201 -12.06 2.42 -27.44
CA GLU A 201 -11.23 2.03 -26.29
C GLU A 201 -11.03 0.51 -26.21
N LEU A 202 -12.08 -0.29 -26.45
CA LEU A 202 -11.97 -1.75 -26.44
C LEU A 202 -11.03 -2.29 -27.53
N GLU A 203 -11.08 -1.75 -28.75
CA GLU A 203 -10.11 -2.09 -29.79
C GLU A 203 -8.69 -1.73 -29.37
N ARG A 204 -8.52 -0.59 -28.71
CA ARG A 204 -7.22 -0.19 -28.17
C ARG A 204 -6.71 -1.16 -27.09
N VAL A 205 -7.59 -1.68 -26.23
CA VAL A 205 -7.23 -2.76 -25.28
C VAL A 205 -6.71 -3.98 -26.03
N ARG A 206 -7.40 -4.42 -27.09
CA ARG A 206 -6.99 -5.60 -27.90
C ARG A 206 -5.65 -5.42 -28.60
N GLU A 207 -5.31 -4.19 -29.01
CA GLU A 207 -3.99 -3.86 -29.55
C GLU A 207 -2.90 -3.94 -28.48
N LEU A 208 -3.14 -3.33 -27.31
CA LEU A 208 -2.17 -3.28 -26.22
C LEU A 208 -1.95 -4.64 -25.55
N ALA A 209 -2.99 -5.49 -25.47
CA ALA A 209 -2.89 -6.84 -24.92
C ALA A 209 -1.82 -7.70 -25.62
N LYS A 210 -1.61 -7.47 -26.93
CA LYS A 210 -0.57 -8.15 -27.73
C LYS A 210 0.85 -7.71 -27.35
N LEU A 211 0.99 -6.56 -26.70
CA LEU A 211 2.27 -5.97 -26.31
C LEU A 211 2.65 -6.29 -24.86
N ILE A 212 1.74 -6.86 -24.07
CA ILE A 212 2.04 -7.33 -22.71
C ILE A 212 3.06 -8.46 -22.80
N SER A 213 4.18 -8.31 -22.10
CA SER A 213 5.33 -9.21 -22.17
C SER A 213 5.10 -10.52 -21.43
N SER A 214 4.34 -10.45 -20.34
CA SER A 214 4.03 -11.57 -19.44
C SER A 214 2.76 -12.30 -19.91
N ASP A 215 2.88 -13.61 -20.19
CA ASP A 215 1.72 -14.43 -20.56
C ASP A 215 0.69 -14.51 -19.42
N GLY A 216 1.14 -14.48 -18.16
CA GLY A 216 0.25 -14.45 -17.00
C GLY A 216 -0.57 -13.17 -16.92
N ASP A 217 0.06 -12.01 -17.11
CA ASP A 217 -0.65 -10.73 -17.07
C ASP A 217 -1.61 -10.57 -18.26
N ARG A 218 -1.23 -11.11 -19.43
CA ARG A 218 -2.13 -11.18 -20.59
C ARG A 218 -3.35 -12.05 -20.31
N GLN A 219 -3.15 -13.22 -19.71
CA GLN A 219 -4.25 -14.12 -19.34
C GLN A 219 -5.21 -13.44 -18.35
N VAL A 220 -4.70 -12.73 -17.34
CA VAL A 220 -5.54 -11.99 -16.38
C VAL A 220 -6.39 -10.94 -17.10
N LEU A 221 -5.82 -10.20 -18.05
CA LEU A 221 -6.59 -9.23 -18.84
C LEU A 221 -7.68 -9.92 -19.69
N GLU A 222 -7.37 -11.04 -20.34
CA GLU A 222 -8.34 -11.80 -21.14
C GLU A 222 -9.50 -12.34 -20.28
N GLU A 223 -9.19 -12.87 -19.10
CA GLU A 223 -10.19 -13.32 -18.12
C GLU A 223 -11.08 -12.16 -17.66
N GLU A 224 -10.49 -10.99 -17.39
CA GLU A 224 -11.25 -9.79 -17.02
C GLU A 224 -12.13 -9.28 -18.16
N LEU A 225 -11.65 -9.32 -19.41
CA LEU A 225 -12.44 -8.93 -20.58
C LEU A 225 -13.66 -9.84 -20.80
N ALA A 226 -13.58 -11.11 -20.40
CA ALA A 226 -14.70 -12.05 -20.46
C ALA A 226 -15.77 -11.80 -19.38
N LYS A 227 -15.46 -11.04 -18.32
CA LYS A 227 -16.40 -10.75 -17.22
C LYS A 227 -17.33 -9.60 -17.59
N GLU A 228 -18.62 -9.76 -17.30
CA GLU A 228 -19.65 -8.71 -17.37
C GLU A 228 -19.56 -7.76 -16.15
N PRO A 229 -20.18 -6.55 -16.17
CA PRO A 229 -21.03 -5.99 -17.23
C PRO A 229 -20.27 -5.23 -18.32
N TRP A 230 -20.67 -5.45 -19.57
CA TRP A 230 -20.27 -4.66 -20.74
C TRP A 230 -21.38 -3.76 -21.27
N PHE A 231 -22.53 -3.73 -20.60
CA PHE A 231 -23.62 -2.81 -20.89
C PHE A 231 -24.09 -2.86 -22.37
N GLY A 232 -24.13 -4.06 -22.94
CA GLY A 232 -24.52 -4.30 -24.33
C GLY A 232 -23.41 -4.08 -25.37
N LEU A 233 -22.18 -3.76 -24.94
CA LEU A 233 -21.00 -3.80 -25.80
C LEU A 233 -20.51 -5.26 -25.94
N PRO A 234 -20.30 -5.79 -27.16
CA PRO A 234 -19.69 -7.11 -27.33
C PRO A 234 -18.20 -7.04 -26.96
N SER A 235 -17.80 -7.77 -25.91
CA SER A 235 -16.41 -7.90 -25.49
C SER A 235 -15.64 -8.97 -26.24
#